data_AF-A0A7U9R5K0-F1
#
_entry.id   AF-A0A7U9R5K0-F1
#
_cell.length_a   1.000
_cell.length_b   1.000
_cell.length_c   1.000
_cell.angle_alpha   90.00
_cell.angle_beta   90.00
_cell.angle_gamma   90.00
#
_symmetry.space_group_name_H-M   'P 1'
#
loop_
_entity.id
_entity.type
_entity.pdbx_description
1 polymer ?
#
loop_
_entity_poly.entity_id
_entity_poly.type
_entity_poly.pdbx_seq_one_letter_code
_entity_poly.pdbx_strand_id
1 'polypeptide(L)'
;MMCKQYTITGMNKKKNWLLLLLWFFVAATSRIQYFIFGGRSMLDTYGYFTYAMIRAQKQEPVLNSGLSYAYTRNLSRLLKFTGNLIDAVGIYQLVIQVLWVVLLLAGISMLFGRLAGFVSSGILIVSPWILQSVFSVSPENYFMLHFSALLVLLGYFHDRARKGEWKKKVWQGLYLKLTGFLAGMMCIWNYLGWLLLTVMVYVLICHFKELKSKITLQKQEKELKNKERVMKVRTQIWHLLTGLLIGLSATLIKYTGLTGDTIVDQFYWWIHQFQGFPERCQDVSAAFSLWLGGALLAGVLCQAVYCIVKSKKTESVVKEQAPEVKMQVIQDEAPNDAAEAVEEGSIPEAEAVCYKAPEAEVKEQAAEPEMPAEEIGDYVVTQDGRKVRLLENPLPVPKKHVKKDMDFDLDECRMEFDVKINENDDFDI
;
A
#
# COMPACT_ATOMS: atom_id res chain seq x y z
N MET A 1 7.77 20.62 -22.44
CA MET A 1 8.94 19.91 -21.92
C MET A 1 8.54 18.52 -21.44
N MET A 2 8.75 17.48 -22.24
CA MET A 2 8.81 16.13 -21.71
C MET A 2 10.13 15.57 -22.20
N CYS A 3 11.03 15.32 -21.26
CA CYS A 3 12.19 14.49 -21.50
C CYS A 3 11.65 13.24 -22.20
N LYS A 4 12.06 12.98 -23.45
CA LYS A 4 12.00 11.61 -23.98
C LYS A 4 12.62 10.78 -22.86
N GLN A 5 11.81 10.01 -22.12
CA GLN A 5 12.35 9.06 -21.17
C GLN A 5 12.97 8.00 -22.04
N TYR A 6 14.19 8.24 -22.52
CA TYR A 6 14.95 7.27 -23.26
C TYR A 6 14.96 6.01 -22.41
N THR A 7 14.20 5.02 -22.84
CA THR A 7 14.50 3.64 -22.52
C THR A 7 15.98 3.51 -22.76
N ILE A 8 16.68 3.16 -21.70
CA ILE A 8 18.10 3.02 -21.64
C ILE A 8 18.54 2.08 -22.77
N THR A 9 19.00 2.66 -23.87
CA THR A 9 19.89 2.01 -24.83
C THR A 9 21.35 2.12 -24.40
N GLY A 10 21.63 2.65 -23.19
CA GLY A 10 23.00 2.85 -22.68
C GLY A 10 23.50 1.84 -21.62
N MET A 11 22.65 0.99 -21.04
CA MET A 11 23.09 -0.09 -20.13
C MET A 11 22.63 -1.44 -20.64
N ASN A 12 23.59 -2.35 -20.76
CA ASN A 12 23.39 -3.74 -21.15
C ASN A 12 22.22 -4.36 -20.34
N LYS A 13 21.27 -4.99 -21.06
CA LYS A 13 20.11 -5.70 -20.48
C LYS A 13 20.49 -6.62 -19.31
N LYS A 14 21.69 -7.22 -19.37
CA LYS A 14 22.27 -8.05 -18.31
C LYS A 14 22.50 -7.30 -16.99
N LYS A 15 23.04 -6.07 -17.04
CA LYS A 15 23.30 -5.24 -15.84
C LYS A 15 22.01 -4.87 -15.10
N ASN A 16 20.93 -4.63 -15.84
CA ASN A 16 19.63 -4.27 -15.26
C ASN A 16 18.98 -5.45 -14.53
N TRP A 17 19.09 -6.64 -15.12
CA TRP A 17 18.57 -7.86 -14.52
C TRP A 17 19.34 -8.23 -13.25
N LEU A 18 20.67 -8.09 -13.27
CA LEU A 18 21.52 -8.26 -12.09
C LEU A 18 21.12 -7.32 -10.95
N LEU A 19 20.81 -6.06 -11.25
CA LEU A 19 20.46 -5.08 -10.23
C LEU A 19 19.08 -5.35 -9.60
N LEU A 20 18.12 -5.86 -10.39
CA LEU A 20 16.83 -6.33 -9.86
C LEU A 20 16.99 -7.57 -8.98
N LEU A 21 17.86 -8.51 -9.38
CA LEU A 21 18.17 -9.68 -8.56
C LEU A 21 18.84 -9.30 -7.26
N LEU A 22 19.82 -8.39 -7.29
CA LEU A 22 20.45 -7.87 -6.08
C LEU A 22 19.41 -7.28 -5.14
N TRP A 23 18.49 -6.47 -5.67
CA TRP A 23 17.39 -5.92 -4.87
C TRP A 23 16.47 -7.02 -4.32
N PHE A 24 16.13 -8.03 -5.10
CA PHE A 24 15.38 -9.19 -4.59
C PHE A 24 16.08 -9.82 -3.38
N PHE A 25 17.40 -10.06 -3.47
CA PHE A 25 18.16 -10.60 -2.36
C PHE A 25 18.16 -9.67 -1.15
N VAL A 26 18.38 -8.36 -1.33
CA VAL A 26 18.34 -7.38 -0.22
C VAL A 26 16.98 -7.34 0.45
N ALA A 27 15.89 -7.34 -0.32
CA ALA A 27 14.53 -7.37 0.21
C ALA A 27 14.26 -8.68 0.97
N ALA A 28 14.63 -9.83 0.39
CA ALA A 28 14.43 -11.13 1.00
C ALA A 28 15.27 -11.29 2.28
N THR A 29 16.57 -11.00 2.24
CA THR A 29 17.46 -11.17 3.40
C THR A 29 17.10 -10.23 4.54
N SER A 30 16.80 -8.96 4.24
CA SER A 30 16.36 -8.01 5.29
C SER A 30 15.08 -8.48 5.99
N ARG A 31 14.12 -9.05 5.25
CA ARG A 31 12.88 -9.57 5.84
C ARG A 31 13.06 -10.88 6.58
N ILE A 32 13.85 -11.81 6.04
CA ILE A 32 14.16 -13.08 6.71
C ILE A 32 14.94 -12.83 8.00
N GLN A 33 15.93 -11.94 7.96
CA GLN A 33 16.71 -11.58 9.15
C GLN A 33 15.81 -10.95 10.21
N TYR A 34 14.94 -10.01 9.83
CA TYR A 34 13.98 -9.41 10.76
C TYR A 34 13.00 -10.44 11.32
N PHE A 35 12.57 -11.42 10.51
CA PHE A 35 11.67 -12.48 10.95
C PHE A 35 12.33 -13.43 11.95
N ILE A 36 13.55 -13.88 11.69
CA ILE A 36 14.28 -14.84 12.54
C ILE A 36 14.76 -14.20 13.85
N PHE A 37 15.38 -13.02 13.77
CA PHE A 37 15.99 -12.36 14.93
C PHE A 37 15.04 -11.40 15.65
N GLY A 38 13.85 -11.14 15.09
CA GLY A 38 12.88 -10.24 15.70
C GLY A 38 12.37 -10.71 17.05
N GLY A 39 12.38 -12.03 17.31
CA GLY A 39 11.95 -12.61 18.59
C GLY A 39 10.50 -12.33 18.96
N ARG A 40 9.67 -11.90 18.00
CA ARG A 40 8.26 -11.54 18.19
C ARG A 40 7.36 -12.71 17.86
N SER A 41 6.36 -12.95 18.69
CA SER A 41 5.25 -13.84 18.37
C SER A 41 4.32 -13.21 17.33
N MET A 42 3.63 -14.07 16.57
CA MET A 42 2.59 -13.63 15.64
C MET A 42 1.41 -13.03 16.41
N LEU A 43 0.98 -11.83 16.01
CA LEU A 43 -0.13 -11.10 16.60
C LEU A 43 -1.39 -11.24 15.73
N ASP A 44 -2.44 -11.83 16.28
CA ASP A 44 -3.78 -11.88 15.67
C ASP A 44 -4.71 -10.82 16.29
N THR A 45 -4.28 -9.55 16.25
CA THR A 45 -4.99 -8.43 16.90
C THR A 45 -6.47 -8.32 16.48
N TYR A 46 -6.79 -8.70 15.25
CA TYR A 46 -8.13 -8.56 14.66
C TYR A 46 -8.87 -9.89 14.49
N GLY A 47 -8.32 -11.00 14.99
CA GLY A 47 -8.99 -12.32 14.93
C GLY A 47 -9.03 -12.98 13.54
N TYR A 48 -8.31 -12.48 12.54
CA TYR A 48 -8.36 -13.04 11.18
C TYR A 48 -7.84 -14.48 11.12
N PHE A 49 -6.81 -14.83 11.91
CA PHE A 49 -6.38 -16.23 12.02
C PHE A 49 -7.48 -17.05 12.67
N THR A 50 -8.08 -16.54 13.75
CA THR A 50 -9.18 -17.18 14.46
C THR A 50 -10.38 -17.48 13.57
N TYR A 51 -10.71 -16.60 12.62
CA TYR A 51 -11.77 -16.81 11.63
C TYR A 51 -11.39 -17.75 10.48
N ALA A 52 -10.10 -17.87 10.17
CA ALA A 52 -9.62 -18.72 9.08
C ALA A 52 -9.37 -20.17 9.49
N MET A 53 -9.12 -20.42 10.78
CA MET A 53 -8.86 -21.75 11.33
C MET A 53 -9.96 -22.75 10.98
N ILE A 54 -9.54 -23.98 10.66
CA ILE A 54 -10.45 -25.08 10.34
C ILE A 54 -11.01 -25.61 11.65
N ARG A 55 -12.34 -25.60 11.78
CA ARG A 55 -13.06 -26.07 12.96
C ARG A 55 -13.91 -27.29 12.62
N ALA A 56 -14.12 -28.17 13.60
CA ALA A 56 -14.93 -29.38 13.44
C ALA A 56 -16.41 -29.07 13.16
N GLN A 57 -16.94 -27.97 13.73
CA GLN A 57 -18.30 -27.53 13.48
C GLN A 57 -18.33 -26.40 12.45
N LYS A 58 -19.21 -26.52 11.47
CA LYS A 58 -19.41 -25.54 10.40
C LYS A 58 -20.17 -24.35 10.97
N GLN A 59 -19.46 -23.29 11.36
CA GLN A 59 -20.07 -22.00 11.69
C GLN A 59 -20.29 -21.17 10.41
N GLU A 60 -21.29 -20.28 10.46
CA GLU A 60 -21.50 -19.29 9.40
C GLU A 60 -20.28 -18.36 9.28
N PRO A 61 -19.97 -17.90 8.06
CA PRO A 61 -18.83 -17.01 7.84
C PRO A 61 -19.08 -15.67 8.53
N VAL A 62 -18.31 -15.39 9.58
CA VAL A 62 -18.37 -14.12 10.34
C VAL A 62 -18.02 -12.91 9.45
N LEU A 63 -17.08 -13.11 8.52
CA LEU A 63 -16.71 -12.13 7.51
C LEU A 63 -17.37 -12.53 6.19
N ASN A 64 -18.13 -11.62 5.59
CA ASN A 64 -18.98 -11.91 4.45
C ASN A 64 -18.70 -11.02 3.22
N SER A 65 -17.92 -9.94 3.38
CA SER A 65 -17.57 -9.00 2.31
C SER A 65 -16.19 -8.33 2.53
N GLY A 66 -15.73 -7.60 1.51
CA GLY A 66 -14.52 -6.77 1.60
C GLY A 66 -13.17 -7.51 1.51
N LEU A 67 -12.10 -6.78 1.87
CA LEU A 67 -10.73 -7.27 1.84
C LEU A 67 -10.46 -8.35 2.90
N SER A 68 -10.96 -8.15 4.12
CA SER A 68 -10.87 -9.12 5.23
C SER A 68 -11.45 -10.48 4.87
N TYR A 69 -12.62 -10.53 4.22
CA TYR A 69 -13.19 -11.79 3.72
C TYR A 69 -12.30 -12.47 2.66
N ALA A 70 -11.79 -11.69 1.69
CA ALA A 70 -10.93 -12.23 0.64
C ALA A 70 -9.63 -12.83 1.21
N TYR A 71 -9.04 -12.12 2.19
CA TYR A 71 -7.84 -12.54 2.90
C TYR A 71 -8.08 -13.80 3.76
N THR A 72 -9.10 -13.81 4.62
CA THR A 72 -9.39 -14.96 5.49
C THR A 72 -9.77 -16.21 4.70
N ARG A 73 -10.46 -16.05 3.57
CA ARG A 73 -10.74 -17.16 2.64
C ARG A 73 -9.46 -17.72 2.01
N ASN A 74 -8.48 -16.87 1.70
CA ASN A 74 -7.17 -17.32 1.23
C ASN A 74 -6.42 -18.04 2.36
N LEU A 75 -6.42 -17.46 3.55
CA LEU A 75 -5.78 -18.02 4.73
C LEU A 75 -6.35 -19.39 5.11
N SER A 76 -7.67 -19.55 5.05
CA SER A 76 -8.32 -20.85 5.27
C SER A 76 -7.87 -21.91 4.26
N ARG A 77 -7.59 -21.54 3.01
CA ARG A 77 -7.00 -22.47 2.03
C ARG A 77 -5.58 -22.85 2.41
N LEU A 78 -4.77 -21.92 2.88
CA LEU A 78 -3.42 -22.20 3.37
C LEU A 78 -3.44 -23.17 4.56
N LEU A 79 -4.32 -22.92 5.54
CA LEU A 79 -4.45 -23.75 6.75
C LEU A 79 -4.97 -25.16 6.44
N LYS A 80 -5.68 -25.37 5.32
CA LYS A 80 -6.05 -26.72 4.86
C LYS A 80 -4.85 -27.59 4.51
N PHE A 81 -3.75 -26.98 4.08
CA PHE A 81 -2.54 -27.70 3.72
C PHE A 81 -1.53 -27.75 4.86
N THR A 82 -1.48 -26.70 5.69
CA THR A 82 -0.46 -26.54 6.74
C THR A 82 -0.94 -26.90 8.14
N GLY A 83 -2.25 -27.08 8.33
CA GLY A 83 -2.88 -27.19 9.65
C GLY A 83 -3.14 -25.82 10.28
N ASN A 84 -3.77 -25.80 11.46
CA ASN A 84 -4.07 -24.58 12.23
C ASN A 84 -2.82 -24.04 12.96
N LEU A 85 -1.74 -23.82 12.22
CA LEU A 85 -0.47 -23.32 12.76
C LEU A 85 -0.34 -21.83 12.48
N ILE A 86 -0.23 -21.01 13.53
CA ILE A 86 -0.05 -19.55 13.37
C ILE A 86 1.31 -19.21 12.75
N ASP A 87 2.33 -20.04 12.97
CA ASP A 87 3.65 -19.87 12.38
C ASP A 87 3.63 -20.01 10.85
N ALA A 88 2.77 -20.89 10.31
CA ALA A 88 2.58 -21.03 8.88
C ALA A 88 1.99 -19.74 8.26
N VAL A 89 1.14 -19.04 9.01
CA VAL A 89 0.63 -17.71 8.62
C VAL A 89 1.73 -16.67 8.61
N GLY A 90 2.67 -16.73 9.58
CA GLY A 90 3.85 -15.86 9.61
C GLY A 90 4.76 -16.06 8.40
N ILE A 91 5.04 -17.31 8.03
CA ILE A 91 5.81 -17.62 6.82
C ILE A 91 5.08 -17.11 5.57
N TYR A 92 3.77 -17.30 5.50
CA TYR A 92 2.96 -16.80 4.39
C TYR A 92 2.99 -15.27 4.28
N GLN A 93 2.87 -14.55 5.40
CA GLN A 93 3.01 -13.09 5.48
C GLN A 93 4.37 -12.63 4.96
N LEU A 94 5.45 -13.28 5.43
CA LEU A 94 6.81 -13.00 5.00
C LEU A 94 6.97 -13.18 3.49
N VAL A 95 6.53 -14.31 2.94
CA VAL A 95 6.63 -14.62 1.50
C VAL A 95 5.86 -13.60 0.68
N ILE A 96 4.61 -13.33 1.05
CA ILE A 96 3.79 -12.33 0.34
C ILE A 96 4.44 -10.95 0.41
N GLN A 97 5.04 -10.59 1.55
CA GLN A 97 5.68 -9.30 1.70
C GLN A 97 6.87 -9.12 0.76
N VAL A 98 7.77 -10.09 0.72
CA VAL A 98 8.92 -10.07 -0.19
C VAL A 98 8.46 -10.00 -1.65
N LEU A 99 7.45 -10.79 -2.02
CA LEU A 99 6.91 -10.80 -3.37
C LEU A 99 6.32 -9.44 -3.78
N TRP A 100 5.48 -8.83 -2.94
CA TRP A 100 4.83 -7.57 -3.33
C TRP A 100 5.82 -6.41 -3.39
N VAL A 101 6.82 -6.36 -2.51
CA VAL A 101 7.87 -5.33 -2.54
C VAL A 101 8.64 -5.36 -3.87
N VAL A 102 8.99 -6.56 -4.34
CA VAL A 102 9.73 -6.77 -5.60
C VAL A 102 8.86 -6.44 -6.81
N LEU A 103 7.58 -6.87 -6.80
CA LEU A 103 6.63 -6.52 -7.84
C LEU A 103 6.36 -5.01 -7.88
N LEU A 104 6.29 -4.35 -6.73
CA LEU A 104 6.08 -2.91 -6.63
C LEU A 104 7.24 -2.14 -7.26
N LEU A 105 8.47 -2.54 -6.94
CA LEU A 105 9.68 -2.01 -7.58
C LEU A 105 9.59 -2.14 -9.11
N ALA A 106 9.23 -3.32 -9.61
CA ALA A 106 9.10 -3.56 -11.05
C ALA A 106 8.00 -2.69 -11.68
N GLY A 107 6.80 -2.65 -11.10
CA GLY A 107 5.64 -1.91 -11.61
C GLY A 107 5.91 -0.40 -11.68
N ILE A 108 6.39 0.20 -10.59
CA ILE A 108 6.75 1.63 -10.56
C ILE A 108 7.88 1.94 -11.55
N SER A 109 8.90 1.06 -11.62
CA SER A 109 10.01 1.23 -12.56
C SER A 109 9.57 1.25 -14.01
N MET A 110 8.56 0.46 -14.37
CA MET A 110 8.01 0.39 -15.72
C MET A 110 7.12 1.61 -16.05
N LEU A 111 6.41 2.15 -15.06
CA LEU A 111 5.44 3.24 -15.24
C LEU A 111 6.09 4.63 -15.19
N PHE A 112 6.90 4.88 -14.18
CA PHE A 112 7.42 6.22 -13.88
C PHE A 112 8.91 6.34 -14.15
N GLY A 113 9.63 5.22 -14.20
CA GLY A 113 11.07 5.16 -14.42
C GLY A 113 11.81 4.51 -13.25
N ARG A 114 13.05 4.10 -13.51
CA ARG A 114 13.83 3.26 -12.59
C ARG A 114 14.15 3.94 -11.26
N LEU A 115 14.48 5.23 -11.29
CA LEU A 115 14.80 5.96 -10.06
C LEU A 115 13.58 6.00 -9.15
N ALA A 116 12.39 6.21 -9.71
CA ALA A 116 11.15 6.17 -8.94
C ALA A 116 10.95 4.83 -8.26
N GLY A 117 11.13 3.72 -8.99
CA GLY A 117 11.01 2.38 -8.42
C GLY A 117 11.97 2.14 -7.26
N PHE A 118 13.26 2.46 -7.43
CA PHE A 118 14.26 2.23 -6.37
C PHE A 118 14.05 3.12 -5.15
N VAL A 119 13.68 4.39 -5.34
CA VAL A 119 13.42 5.30 -4.23
C VAL A 119 12.16 4.86 -3.47
N SER A 120 11.05 4.59 -4.15
CA SER A 120 9.80 4.16 -3.50
C SER A 120 9.97 2.82 -2.79
N SER A 121 10.59 1.83 -3.44
CA SER A 121 10.84 0.52 -2.84
C SER A 121 11.83 0.59 -1.67
N GLY A 122 12.90 1.39 -1.79
CA GLY A 122 13.88 1.59 -0.73
C GLY A 122 13.27 2.18 0.54
N ILE A 123 12.42 3.21 0.41
CA ILE A 123 11.71 3.81 1.56
C ILE A 123 10.84 2.77 2.26
N LEU A 124 10.09 1.96 1.50
CA LEU A 124 9.20 0.93 2.07
C LEU A 124 9.95 -0.24 2.72
N ILE A 125 11.14 -0.56 2.22
CA ILE A 125 11.97 -1.62 2.80
C ILE A 125 12.54 -1.19 4.15
N VAL A 126 12.94 0.07 4.30
CA VAL A 126 13.44 0.60 5.58
C VAL A 126 12.28 0.96 6.54
N SER A 127 11.05 1.09 6.04
CA SER A 127 9.91 1.51 6.86
C SER A 127 9.61 0.54 8.02
N PRO A 128 9.59 1.03 9.27
CA PRO A 128 9.31 0.20 10.44
C PRO A 128 7.87 -0.35 10.44
N TRP A 129 6.91 0.40 9.90
CA TRP A 129 5.51 -0.03 9.86
C TRP A 129 5.32 -1.20 8.89
N ILE A 130 5.98 -1.14 7.73
CA ILE A 130 5.98 -2.24 6.77
C ILE A 130 6.69 -3.46 7.34
N LEU A 131 7.81 -3.28 8.04
CA LEU A 131 8.51 -4.39 8.71
C LEU A 131 7.62 -5.08 9.74
N GLN A 132 6.91 -4.32 10.58
CA GLN A 132 6.03 -4.87 11.61
C GLN A 132 4.83 -5.65 11.06
N SER A 133 4.36 -5.34 9.85
CA SER A 133 3.23 -6.05 9.26
C SER A 133 3.51 -7.52 8.95
N VAL A 134 4.78 -7.97 8.94
CA VAL A 134 5.13 -9.40 8.82
C VAL A 134 4.60 -10.21 10.00
N PHE A 135 4.65 -9.65 11.20
CA PHE A 135 4.24 -10.31 12.43
C PHE A 135 2.77 -10.09 12.80
N SER A 136 2.07 -9.21 12.09
CA SER A 136 0.66 -8.89 12.35
C SER A 136 -0.22 -9.60 11.33
N VAL A 137 -1.04 -10.56 11.80
CA VAL A 137 -2.06 -11.23 10.98
C VAL A 137 -3.04 -10.17 10.47
N SER A 138 -2.86 -9.74 9.22
CA SER A 138 -3.56 -8.61 8.63
C SER A 138 -3.57 -8.73 7.10
N PRO A 139 -4.59 -8.18 6.41
CA PRO A 139 -4.72 -8.31 4.98
C PRO A 139 -3.86 -7.34 4.17
N GLU A 140 -3.09 -6.47 4.81
CA GLU A 140 -2.33 -5.39 4.17
C GLU A 140 -1.32 -5.93 3.14
N ASN A 141 -0.51 -6.92 3.54
CA ASN A 141 0.45 -7.58 2.66
C ASN A 141 -0.26 -8.30 1.49
N TYR A 142 -1.41 -8.92 1.77
CA TYR A 142 -2.21 -9.60 0.75
C TYR A 142 -2.79 -8.62 -0.29
N PHE A 143 -3.32 -7.48 0.17
CA PHE A 143 -3.77 -6.41 -0.72
C PHE A 143 -2.63 -5.87 -1.58
N MET A 144 -1.48 -5.61 -0.97
CA MET A 144 -0.32 -5.06 -1.67
C MET A 144 0.25 -6.00 -2.74
N LEU A 145 0.15 -7.31 -2.56
CA LEU A 145 0.52 -8.26 -3.60
C LEU A 145 -0.33 -8.09 -4.87
N HIS A 146 -1.64 -7.95 -4.71
CA HIS A 146 -2.55 -7.74 -5.84
C HIS A 146 -2.37 -6.35 -6.44
N PHE A 147 -2.17 -5.33 -5.60
CA PHE A 147 -1.93 -3.95 -6.01
C PHE A 147 -0.65 -3.84 -6.85
N SER A 148 0.46 -4.40 -6.38
CA SER A 148 1.75 -4.40 -7.07
C SER A 148 1.72 -5.24 -8.36
N ALA A 149 1.06 -6.39 -8.35
CA ALA A 149 0.85 -7.19 -9.56
C ALA A 149 0.09 -6.40 -10.64
N LEU A 150 -0.95 -5.64 -10.25
CA LEU A 150 -1.68 -4.78 -11.18
C LEU A 150 -0.83 -3.63 -11.73
N LEU A 151 0.03 -3.04 -10.91
CA LEU A 151 1.00 -2.05 -11.39
C LEU A 151 1.97 -2.65 -12.42
N VAL A 152 2.41 -3.89 -12.23
CA VAL A 152 3.25 -4.61 -13.22
C VAL A 152 2.46 -4.85 -14.51
N LEU A 153 1.19 -5.24 -14.44
CA LEU A 153 0.35 -5.41 -15.63
C LEU A 153 0.17 -4.08 -16.38
N LEU A 154 -0.13 -3.00 -15.66
CA LEU A 154 -0.23 -1.66 -16.26
C LEU A 154 1.10 -1.17 -16.83
N GLY A 155 2.21 -1.44 -16.14
CA GLY A 155 3.57 -1.13 -16.60
C GLY A 155 3.93 -1.91 -17.87
N TYR A 156 3.55 -3.19 -17.95
CA TYR A 156 3.75 -4.01 -19.14
C TYR A 156 2.96 -3.48 -20.34
N PHE A 157 1.68 -3.13 -20.12
CA PHE A 157 0.89 -2.46 -21.14
C PHE A 157 1.54 -1.14 -21.58
N HIS A 158 1.97 -0.30 -20.64
CA HIS A 158 2.61 0.98 -20.91
C HIS A 158 3.87 0.83 -21.79
N ASP A 159 4.79 -0.07 -21.42
CA ASP A 159 6.04 -0.31 -22.17
C ASP A 159 5.75 -0.85 -23.59
N ARG A 160 4.84 -1.82 -23.72
CA ARG A 160 4.48 -2.42 -25.03
C ARG A 160 3.74 -1.42 -25.93
N ALA A 161 2.82 -0.65 -25.36
CA ALA A 161 2.08 0.37 -26.10
C ALA A 161 3.02 1.47 -26.62
N ARG A 162 4.00 1.87 -25.81
CA ARG A 162 5.03 2.83 -26.22
C ARG A 162 5.88 2.32 -27.39
N LYS A 163 6.24 1.04 -27.41
CA LYS A 163 6.97 0.39 -28.52
C LYS A 163 6.14 0.22 -29.79
N GLY A 164 4.84 0.53 -29.77
CA GLY A 164 3.95 0.35 -30.93
C GLY A 164 3.53 -1.09 -31.16
N GLU A 165 3.77 -1.98 -30.19
CA GLU A 165 3.46 -3.42 -30.28
C GLU A 165 2.00 -3.72 -29.88
N TRP A 166 1.24 -2.70 -29.49
CA TRP A 166 -0.16 -2.83 -29.08
C TRP A 166 -1.12 -2.72 -30.27
N LYS A 167 -1.39 -3.86 -30.87
CA LYS A 167 -2.16 -4.06 -32.10
C LYS A 167 -3.57 -4.57 -31.81
N LYS A 168 -4.50 -4.47 -32.76
CA LYS A 168 -5.87 -4.98 -32.58
C LYS A 168 -5.94 -6.52 -32.65
N LYS A 169 -5.42 -7.21 -31.63
CA LYS A 169 -5.55 -8.66 -31.42
C LYS A 169 -6.52 -8.95 -30.30
N VAL A 170 -7.23 -10.08 -30.40
CA VAL A 170 -8.18 -10.56 -29.37
C VAL A 170 -7.49 -10.66 -28.00
N TRP A 171 -6.29 -11.25 -27.94
CA TRP A 171 -5.51 -11.40 -26.71
C TRP A 171 -5.16 -10.08 -26.03
N GLN A 172 -4.87 -9.02 -26.79
CA GLN A 172 -4.55 -7.71 -26.22
C GLN A 172 -5.81 -6.99 -25.71
N GLY A 173 -6.95 -7.18 -26.37
CA GLY A 173 -8.24 -6.75 -25.85
C GLY A 173 -8.64 -7.48 -24.57
N LEU A 174 -8.45 -8.81 -24.52
CA LEU A 174 -8.71 -9.63 -23.34
C LEU A 174 -7.80 -9.24 -22.17
N TYR A 175 -6.52 -8.98 -22.43
CA TYR A 175 -5.57 -8.51 -21.43
C TYR A 175 -6.04 -7.21 -20.75
N LEU A 176 -6.49 -6.22 -21.53
CA LEU A 176 -7.01 -4.96 -20.98
C LEU A 176 -8.31 -5.17 -20.20
N LYS A 177 -9.22 -6.02 -20.68
CA LYS A 177 -10.44 -6.37 -19.94
C LYS A 177 -10.10 -7.05 -18.61
N LEU A 178 -9.17 -7.99 -18.59
CA LEU A 178 -8.73 -8.67 -17.37
C LEU A 178 -8.05 -7.71 -16.39
N THR A 179 -7.20 -6.81 -16.90
CA THR A 179 -6.54 -5.79 -16.07
C THR A 179 -7.57 -4.84 -15.46
N GLY A 180 -8.56 -4.39 -16.24
CA GLY A 180 -9.68 -3.60 -15.75
C GLY A 180 -10.52 -4.37 -14.72
N PHE A 181 -10.83 -5.64 -14.97
CA PHE A 181 -11.58 -6.50 -14.06
C PHE A 181 -10.90 -6.60 -12.69
N LEU A 182 -9.60 -6.90 -12.67
CA LEU A 182 -8.82 -6.95 -11.43
C LEU A 182 -8.78 -5.59 -10.72
N ALA A 183 -8.64 -4.48 -11.46
CA ALA A 183 -8.71 -3.14 -10.87
C ALA A 183 -10.09 -2.85 -10.25
N GLY A 184 -11.17 -3.31 -10.88
CA GLY A 184 -12.54 -3.16 -10.38
C GLY A 184 -12.75 -3.95 -9.08
N MET A 185 -12.26 -5.19 -9.02
CA MET A 185 -12.26 -5.97 -7.78
C MET A 185 -11.53 -5.25 -6.64
N MET A 186 -10.37 -4.67 -6.93
CA MET A 186 -9.55 -3.97 -5.93
C MET A 186 -10.23 -2.72 -5.38
N CYS A 187 -11.01 -2.00 -6.20
CA CYS A 187 -11.78 -0.82 -5.75
C CYS A 187 -12.86 -1.20 -4.71
N ILE A 188 -13.45 -2.39 -4.82
CA ILE A 188 -14.38 -2.90 -3.80
C ILE A 188 -13.63 -3.40 -2.56
N TRP A 189 -12.44 -3.99 -2.72
CA TRP A 189 -11.66 -4.47 -1.59
C TRP A 189 -11.18 -3.34 -0.68
N ASN A 190 -10.64 -2.26 -1.24
CA ASN A 190 -10.14 -1.15 -0.45
C ASN A 190 -10.07 0.14 -1.28
N TYR A 191 -10.19 1.29 -0.63
CA TYR A 191 -10.15 2.62 -1.24
C TYR A 191 -8.84 2.92 -1.96
N LEU A 192 -7.72 2.33 -1.54
CA LEU A 192 -6.45 2.43 -2.26
C LEU A 192 -6.54 1.86 -3.70
N GLY A 193 -7.54 1.02 -3.99
CA GLY A 193 -7.87 0.59 -5.34
C GLY A 193 -8.17 1.76 -6.29
N TRP A 194 -8.74 2.86 -5.79
CA TRP A 194 -8.99 4.06 -6.59
C TRP A 194 -7.70 4.75 -7.07
N LEU A 195 -6.58 4.61 -6.33
CA LEU A 195 -5.27 5.06 -6.78
C LEU A 195 -4.84 4.34 -8.08
N LEU A 196 -5.24 3.07 -8.28
CA LEU A 196 -4.95 2.38 -9.55
C LEU A 196 -5.72 2.98 -10.72
N LEU A 197 -6.91 3.56 -10.49
CA LEU A 197 -7.65 4.23 -11.55
C LEU A 197 -6.91 5.48 -12.02
N THR A 198 -6.33 6.26 -11.10
CA THR A 198 -5.56 7.46 -11.46
C THR A 198 -4.31 7.08 -12.27
N VAL A 199 -3.64 5.99 -11.91
CA VAL A 199 -2.52 5.42 -12.68
C VAL A 199 -2.97 4.94 -14.07
N MET A 200 -4.13 4.27 -14.17
CA MET A 200 -4.68 3.85 -15.47
C MET A 200 -4.97 5.04 -16.39
N VAL A 201 -5.58 6.10 -15.86
CA VAL A 201 -5.83 7.34 -16.59
C VAL A 201 -4.50 7.96 -17.05
N TYR A 202 -3.50 8.03 -16.17
CA TYR A 202 -2.15 8.50 -16.52
C TYR A 202 -1.53 7.72 -17.69
N VAL A 203 -1.57 6.38 -17.65
CA VAL A 203 -1.02 5.52 -18.71
C VAL A 203 -1.74 5.77 -20.05
N LEU A 204 -3.07 5.92 -20.02
CA LEU A 204 -3.87 6.21 -21.21
C LEU A 204 -3.57 7.59 -21.80
N ILE A 205 -3.41 8.62 -20.96
CA ILE A 205 -3.01 9.96 -21.40
C ILE A 205 -1.63 9.93 -22.05
N CYS A 206 -0.67 9.22 -21.45
CA CYS A 206 0.67 9.06 -22.01
C CYS A 206 0.62 8.39 -23.38
N HIS A 207 -0.13 7.29 -23.51
CA HIS A 207 -0.28 6.61 -24.78
C HIS A 207 -1.01 7.47 -25.83
N PHE A 208 -2.00 8.27 -25.43
CA PHE A 208 -2.67 9.22 -26.32
C PHE A 208 -1.72 10.26 -26.91
N LYS A 209 -0.88 10.87 -26.06
CA LYS A 209 0.13 11.83 -26.52
C LYS A 209 1.12 11.19 -27.49
N GLU A 210 1.60 9.99 -27.16
CA GLU A 210 2.54 9.24 -28.00
C GLU A 210 1.93 8.88 -29.36
N LEU A 211 0.70 8.35 -29.38
CA LEU A 211 0.02 7.98 -30.60
C LEU A 211 -0.29 9.21 -31.47
N LYS A 212 -0.68 10.33 -30.87
CA LYS A 212 -0.88 11.60 -31.58
C LYS A 212 0.41 12.07 -32.25
N SER A 213 1.53 12.04 -31.53
CA SER A 213 2.85 12.41 -32.08
C SER A 213 3.25 11.51 -33.26
N LYS A 214 3.07 10.20 -33.13
CA LYS A 214 3.38 9.25 -34.22
C LYS A 214 2.48 9.42 -35.44
N ILE A 215 1.19 9.72 -35.26
CA ILE A 215 0.27 10.01 -36.37
C ILE A 215 0.67 11.30 -37.09
N THR A 216 1.08 12.35 -36.38
CA THR A 216 1.58 13.59 -36.99
C THR A 216 2.82 13.33 -37.85
N LEU A 217 3.74 12.49 -37.38
CA LEU A 217 4.94 12.08 -38.14
C LEU A 217 4.60 11.16 -39.33
N GLN A 218 3.73 10.17 -39.14
CA GLN A 218 3.31 9.25 -40.21
C GLN A 218 2.45 9.92 -41.29
N LYS A 219 1.83 11.07 -41.01
CA LYS A 219 1.13 11.86 -42.03
C LYS A 219 2.11 12.42 -43.09
N GLN A 220 3.42 12.42 -42.83
CA GLN A 220 4.47 12.79 -43.78
C GLN A 220 5.01 11.60 -44.60
N GLU A 221 4.92 10.37 -44.09
CA GLU A 221 5.34 9.13 -44.79
C GLU A 221 4.11 8.27 -45.14
N LYS A 222 3.35 8.68 -46.16
CA LYS A 222 2.37 7.76 -46.77
C LYS A 222 3.13 6.79 -47.67
N GLU A 223 3.18 5.53 -47.25
CA GLU A 223 3.16 4.30 -48.07
C GLU A 223 3.93 3.19 -47.35
N LEU A 224 3.24 2.33 -46.59
CA LEU A 224 3.59 0.90 -46.64
C LEU A 224 2.41 0.01 -46.24
N LYS A 225 2.12 -0.89 -47.18
CA LYS A 225 1.04 -1.86 -47.20
C LYS A 225 1.02 -2.79 -45.97
N ASN A 226 -0.21 -3.01 -45.51
CA ASN A 226 -0.75 -4.18 -44.83
C ASN A 226 0.04 -4.80 -43.65
N LYS A 227 -0.35 -4.49 -42.40
CA LYS A 227 -0.47 -5.46 -41.27
C LYS A 227 -0.86 -4.78 -39.96
N GLU A 228 -1.94 -5.30 -39.36
CA GLU A 228 -2.35 -5.10 -37.95
C GLU A 228 -2.44 -3.64 -37.47
N ARG A 229 -3.61 -3.02 -37.68
CA ARG A 229 -3.94 -1.68 -37.16
C ARG A 229 -3.64 -1.57 -35.66
N VAL A 230 -2.84 -0.58 -35.27
CA VAL A 230 -2.61 -0.19 -33.86
C VAL A 230 -3.96 0.08 -33.20
N MET A 231 -4.10 -0.36 -31.95
CA MET A 231 -5.35 -0.16 -31.21
C MET A 231 -5.52 1.32 -30.86
N LYS A 232 -6.66 1.92 -31.25
CA LYS A 232 -6.97 3.31 -30.90
C LYS A 232 -7.14 3.43 -29.39
N VAL A 233 -6.69 4.54 -28.79
CA VAL A 233 -6.85 4.82 -27.35
C VAL A 233 -8.31 4.70 -26.91
N ARG A 234 -9.25 5.20 -27.71
CA ARG A 234 -10.69 5.05 -27.42
C ARG A 234 -11.09 3.58 -27.20
N THR A 235 -10.58 2.66 -28.01
CA THR A 235 -10.85 1.22 -27.85
C THR A 235 -10.18 0.65 -26.60
N GLN A 236 -8.97 1.11 -26.25
CA GLN A 236 -8.29 0.71 -25.01
C GLN A 236 -9.09 1.16 -23.78
N ILE A 237 -9.58 2.41 -23.78
CA ILE A 237 -10.46 2.96 -22.73
C ILE A 237 -11.69 2.07 -22.58
N TRP A 238 -12.38 1.76 -23.68
CA TRP A 238 -13.56 0.88 -23.63
C TRP A 238 -13.24 -0.50 -23.05
N HIS A 239 -12.13 -1.14 -23.44
CA HIS A 239 -11.76 -2.45 -22.87
C HIS A 239 -11.47 -2.40 -21.36
N LEU A 240 -10.72 -1.38 -20.90
CA LEU A 240 -10.44 -1.19 -19.49
C LEU A 240 -11.72 -0.88 -18.70
N LEU A 241 -12.58 0.00 -19.21
CA LEU A 241 -13.84 0.38 -18.57
C LEU A 241 -14.82 -0.79 -18.49
N THR A 242 -14.97 -1.56 -19.59
CA THR A 242 -15.80 -2.78 -19.57
C THR A 242 -15.27 -3.77 -18.54
N GLY A 243 -13.95 -3.99 -18.50
CA GLY A 243 -13.32 -4.82 -17.47
C GLY A 243 -13.62 -4.32 -16.06
N LEU A 244 -13.40 -3.03 -15.82
CA LEU A 244 -13.61 -2.37 -14.53
C LEU A 244 -15.04 -2.55 -14.01
N LEU A 245 -16.03 -2.25 -14.84
CA LEU A 245 -17.44 -2.39 -14.49
C LEU A 245 -17.80 -3.85 -14.19
N ILE A 246 -17.33 -4.80 -15.01
CA ILE A 246 -17.55 -6.23 -14.75
C ILE A 246 -16.90 -6.63 -13.42
N GLY A 247 -15.69 -6.15 -13.10
CA GLY A 247 -15.01 -6.44 -11.84
C GLY A 247 -15.73 -5.89 -10.62
N LEU A 248 -16.19 -4.64 -10.69
CA LEU A 248 -17.00 -4.00 -9.65
C LEU A 248 -18.30 -4.79 -9.43
N SER A 249 -19.07 -5.01 -10.50
CA SER A 249 -20.36 -5.70 -10.42
C SER A 249 -20.23 -7.15 -9.98
N ALA A 250 -19.26 -7.91 -10.50
CA ALA A 250 -19.07 -9.31 -10.10
C ALA A 250 -18.70 -9.44 -8.62
N THR A 251 -17.90 -8.50 -8.10
CA THR A 251 -17.51 -8.51 -6.68
C THR A 251 -18.69 -8.14 -5.79
N LEU A 252 -19.48 -7.13 -6.16
CA LEU A 252 -20.70 -6.76 -5.45
C LEU A 252 -21.73 -7.90 -5.46
N ILE A 253 -22.02 -8.48 -6.62
CA ILE A 253 -22.97 -9.61 -6.76
C ILE A 253 -22.52 -10.80 -5.91
N LYS A 254 -21.21 -11.08 -5.88
CA LYS A 254 -20.67 -12.15 -5.04
C LYS A 254 -20.92 -11.86 -3.57
N TYR A 255 -20.77 -10.61 -3.12
CA TYR A 255 -20.97 -10.25 -1.71
C TYR A 255 -22.44 -10.19 -1.33
N THR A 256 -23.32 -9.66 -2.19
CA THR A 256 -24.78 -9.73 -1.97
C THR A 256 -25.28 -11.16 -1.88
N GLY A 257 -24.75 -12.06 -2.71
CA GLY A 257 -25.09 -13.48 -2.65
C GLY A 257 -24.61 -14.19 -1.38
N LEU A 258 -23.61 -13.63 -0.68
CA LEU A 258 -23.11 -14.16 0.59
C LEU A 258 -23.81 -13.57 1.81
N THR A 259 -24.17 -12.29 1.76
CA THR A 259 -24.82 -11.58 2.87
C THR A 259 -26.33 -11.74 2.88
N GLY A 260 -26.93 -11.93 1.70
CA GLY A 260 -28.39 -11.87 1.52
C GLY A 260 -28.92 -10.45 1.37
N ASP A 261 -28.05 -9.43 1.44
CA ASP A 261 -28.44 -8.03 1.35
C ASP A 261 -28.59 -7.56 -0.10
N THR A 262 -29.25 -6.41 -0.28
CA THR A 262 -29.32 -5.76 -1.59
C THR A 262 -27.97 -5.16 -2.00
N ILE A 263 -27.77 -4.95 -3.31
CA ILE A 263 -26.56 -4.29 -3.84
C ILE A 263 -26.39 -2.89 -3.23
N VAL A 264 -27.50 -2.20 -2.97
CA VAL A 264 -27.51 -0.85 -2.40
C VAL A 264 -26.99 -0.88 -0.96
N ASP A 265 -27.48 -1.83 -0.15
CA ASP A 265 -27.03 -1.99 1.24
C ASP A 265 -25.55 -2.37 1.32
N GLN A 266 -25.10 -3.25 0.42
CA GLN A 266 -23.68 -3.61 0.33
C GLN A 266 -22.79 -2.41 -0.03
N PHE A 267 -23.28 -1.53 -0.89
CA PHE A 267 -22.57 -0.30 -1.23
C PHE A 267 -22.56 0.71 -0.06
N TYR A 268 -23.68 0.85 0.66
CA TYR A 268 -23.74 1.68 1.87
C TYR A 268 -22.81 1.16 2.97
N TRP A 269 -22.78 -0.15 3.20
CA TRP A 269 -21.83 -0.78 4.11
C TRP A 269 -20.39 -0.45 3.74
N TRP A 270 -20.06 -0.53 2.45
CA TRP A 270 -18.71 -0.20 1.95
C TRP A 270 -18.33 1.27 2.21
N ILE A 271 -19.26 2.20 2.02
CA ILE A 271 -19.06 3.63 2.34
C ILE A 271 -18.93 3.84 3.85
N HIS A 272 -19.73 3.14 4.65
CA HIS A 272 -19.70 3.29 6.10
C HIS A 272 -18.33 2.93 6.71
N GLN A 273 -17.55 2.06 6.05
CA GLN A 273 -16.21 1.69 6.48
C GLN A 273 -15.21 2.87 6.51
N PHE A 274 -15.51 4.01 5.86
CA PHE A 274 -14.69 5.22 5.94
C PHE A 274 -14.74 5.91 7.31
N GLN A 275 -15.75 5.61 8.13
CA GLN A 275 -15.85 6.15 9.49
C GLN A 275 -14.76 5.62 10.45
N GLY A 276 -14.04 4.55 10.08
CA GLY A 276 -12.93 4.01 10.87
C GLY A 276 -11.64 4.87 10.85
N PHE A 277 -11.67 6.03 10.18
CA PHE A 277 -10.59 7.00 10.22
C PHE A 277 -10.54 7.68 11.61
N PRO A 278 -9.36 7.88 12.24
CA PRO A 278 -8.03 7.89 11.64
C PRO A 278 -7.20 6.60 11.77
N GLU A 279 -7.61 5.57 12.52
CA GLU A 279 -6.72 4.44 12.82
C GLU A 279 -6.66 3.40 11.68
N ARG A 280 -7.82 2.92 11.23
CA ARG A 280 -7.92 1.81 10.26
C ARG A 280 -9.15 1.98 9.40
N CYS A 281 -8.94 2.07 8.09
CA CYS A 281 -10.02 2.24 7.11
C CYS A 281 -10.03 1.05 6.15
N GLN A 282 -11.18 0.37 6.05
CA GLN A 282 -11.37 -0.79 5.18
C GLN A 282 -10.28 -1.87 5.34
N ASP A 283 -10.00 -2.24 6.60
CA ASP A 283 -8.99 -3.23 6.99
C ASP A 283 -7.53 -2.89 6.62
N VAL A 284 -7.22 -1.61 6.37
CA VAL A 284 -5.85 -1.12 6.17
C VAL A 284 -5.56 0.02 7.15
N SER A 285 -4.43 -0.06 7.86
CA SER A 285 -4.00 1.01 8.77
C SER A 285 -3.74 2.32 8.01
N ALA A 286 -4.14 3.46 8.58
CA ALA A 286 -3.85 4.76 7.98
C ALA A 286 -2.33 5.04 7.90
N ALA A 287 -1.55 4.60 8.89
CA ALA A 287 -0.10 4.72 8.88
C ALA A 287 0.51 3.96 7.69
N PHE A 288 -0.01 2.77 7.38
CA PHE A 288 0.42 1.99 6.21
C PHE A 288 0.17 2.77 4.91
N SER A 289 -1.04 3.33 4.76
CA SER A 289 -1.41 4.12 3.58
C SER A 289 -0.58 5.39 3.43
N LEU A 290 -0.26 6.07 4.53
CA LEU A 290 0.59 7.27 4.53
C LEU A 290 2.02 6.94 4.10
N TRP A 291 2.62 5.87 4.64
CA TRP A 291 3.94 5.40 4.22
C TRP A 291 3.97 5.00 2.75
N LEU A 292 2.94 4.29 2.28
CA LEU A 292 2.80 3.92 0.88
C LEU A 292 2.70 5.16 -0.01
N GLY A 293 1.76 6.06 0.28
CA GLY A 293 1.55 7.29 -0.50
C GLY A 293 2.80 8.17 -0.53
N GLY A 294 3.42 8.40 0.63
CA GLY A 294 4.66 9.17 0.75
C GLY A 294 5.82 8.58 -0.05
N ALA A 295 6.02 7.25 0.02
CA ALA A 295 7.08 6.57 -0.73
C ALA A 295 6.85 6.64 -2.25
N LEU A 296 5.61 6.47 -2.72
CA LEU A 296 5.25 6.58 -4.14
C LEU A 296 5.49 8.00 -4.66
N LEU A 297 5.03 9.02 -3.92
CA LEU A 297 5.22 10.43 -4.28
C LEU A 297 6.69 10.81 -4.31
N ALA A 298 7.46 10.44 -3.28
CA ALA A 298 8.90 10.70 -3.22
C ALA A 298 9.63 10.12 -4.44
N GLY A 299 9.33 8.87 -4.80
CA GLY A 299 9.93 8.24 -5.98
C GLY A 299 9.61 8.97 -7.29
N VAL A 300 8.33 9.31 -7.50
CA VAL A 300 7.90 10.04 -8.72
C VAL A 300 8.54 11.43 -8.78
N LEU A 301 8.60 12.15 -7.66
CA LEU A 301 9.23 13.48 -7.57
C LEU A 301 10.74 13.41 -7.84
N CYS A 302 11.46 12.48 -7.22
CA CYS A 302 12.90 12.29 -7.48
C CYS A 302 13.17 11.99 -8.96
N GLN A 303 12.34 11.16 -9.58
CA GLN A 303 12.45 10.83 -11.00
C GLN A 303 12.14 12.03 -11.91
N ALA A 304 11.19 12.90 -11.53
CA ALA A 304 10.91 14.14 -12.24
C ALA A 304 12.08 15.12 -12.15
N VAL A 305 12.63 15.34 -10.95
CA VAL A 305 13.81 16.20 -10.73
C VAL A 305 15.01 15.69 -11.52
N TYR A 306 15.28 14.38 -11.49
CA TYR A 306 16.36 13.78 -12.26
C TYR A 306 16.23 14.04 -13.78
N CYS A 307 15.01 13.93 -14.33
CA CYS A 307 14.75 14.24 -15.73
C CYS A 307 15.03 15.72 -16.07
N ILE A 308 14.62 16.65 -15.20
CA ILE A 308 14.83 18.10 -15.39
C ILE A 308 16.33 18.45 -15.33
N VAL A 309 17.06 17.93 -14.35
CA VAL A 309 18.51 18.18 -14.21
C VAL A 309 19.25 17.62 -15.42
N LYS A 310 18.91 16.40 -15.85
CA LYS A 310 19.53 15.78 -17.02
C LYS A 310 19.25 16.56 -18.31
N SER A 311 18.02 17.05 -18.52
CA SER A 311 17.71 17.83 -19.72
C SER A 311 18.47 19.16 -19.74
N LYS A 312 18.60 19.84 -18.59
CA LYS A 312 19.40 21.07 -18.49
C LYS A 312 20.87 20.83 -18.80
N LYS A 313 21.45 19.74 -18.30
CA LYS A 313 22.85 19.36 -18.59
C LYS A 313 23.07 19.02 -20.07
N THR A 314 22.12 18.34 -20.71
CA THR A 314 22.21 18.08 -22.16
C THR A 314 22.07 19.37 -22.97
N GLU A 315 21.19 20.28 -22.56
CA GLU A 315 21.04 21.58 -23.22
C GLU A 315 22.28 22.47 -23.07
N SER A 316 22.93 22.46 -21.90
CA SER A 316 24.18 23.20 -21.69
C SER A 316 25.33 22.63 -22.53
N VAL A 317 25.48 21.31 -22.62
CA VAL A 317 26.51 20.66 -23.46
C VAL A 317 26.28 20.95 -24.95
N VAL A 318 25.02 20.94 -25.42
CA VAL A 318 24.69 21.29 -26.82
C VAL A 318 24.94 22.77 -27.11
N LYS A 319 24.66 23.66 -26.16
CA LYS A 319 24.97 25.10 -26.28
C LYS A 319 26.46 25.40 -26.25
N GLU A 320 27.25 24.61 -25.53
CA GLU A 320 28.71 24.74 -25.42
C GLU A 320 29.46 24.17 -26.64
N GLN A 321 28.87 23.19 -27.35
CA GLN A 321 29.37 22.67 -28.64
C GLN A 321 28.90 23.47 -29.87
N ALA A 322 27.85 24.27 -29.74
CA ALA A 322 27.37 25.16 -30.82
C ALA A 322 28.36 26.29 -31.24
N PRO A 323 29.16 26.92 -30.36
CA PRO A 323 30.15 27.91 -30.77
C PRO A 323 31.35 27.31 -31.53
N GLU A 324 31.73 26.04 -31.30
CA GLU A 324 32.83 25.40 -32.04
C GLU A 324 32.47 25.11 -33.51
N VAL A 325 31.21 24.72 -33.79
CA VAL A 325 30.75 24.49 -35.18
C VAL A 325 30.60 25.80 -35.95
N LYS A 326 30.27 26.91 -35.28
CA LYS A 326 30.23 28.23 -35.92
C LYS A 326 31.63 28.74 -36.29
N MET A 327 32.67 28.38 -35.54
CA MET A 327 34.03 28.84 -35.86
C MET A 327 34.67 28.11 -37.05
N GLN A 328 34.20 26.90 -37.39
CA GLN A 328 34.64 26.18 -38.59
C GLN A 328 33.91 26.58 -39.88
N VAL A 329 32.73 27.22 -39.79
CA VAL A 329 31.99 27.67 -40.98
C VAL A 329 32.35 29.10 -41.39
N ILE A 330 32.98 29.89 -40.51
CA ILE A 330 33.32 31.30 -40.78
C ILE A 330 34.64 31.47 -41.57
N GLN A 331 35.45 30.42 -41.75
CA GLN A 331 36.71 30.56 -42.52
C GLN A 331 36.57 30.45 -44.04
N ASP A 332 35.42 30.03 -44.58
CA ASP A 332 35.31 29.69 -46.00
C ASP A 332 34.47 30.63 -46.89
N GLU A 333 33.86 31.71 -46.39
CA GLU A 333 33.09 32.60 -47.28
C GLU A 333 33.02 34.07 -46.84
N ALA A 334 33.74 34.91 -47.58
CA ALA A 334 33.43 36.33 -47.84
C ALA A 334 33.62 36.55 -49.37
N PRO A 335 32.95 37.51 -50.05
CA PRO A 335 32.33 38.73 -49.52
C PRO A 335 30.95 39.15 -50.12
N ASN A 336 30.35 40.17 -49.48
CA ASN A 336 29.99 41.48 -50.06
C ASN A 336 28.54 41.98 -49.89
N ASP A 337 28.46 43.20 -49.36
CA ASP A 337 27.46 44.30 -49.49
C ASP A 337 25.95 44.06 -49.31
N ALA A 338 25.35 44.74 -48.32
CA ALA A 338 24.59 45.99 -48.50
C ALA A 338 23.76 46.34 -47.25
N ALA A 339 23.61 47.64 -47.02
CA ALA A 339 23.01 48.31 -45.87
C ALA A 339 21.49 48.12 -45.72
N GLU A 340 20.97 48.25 -44.49
CA GLU A 340 20.05 49.35 -44.12
C GLU A 340 19.79 49.44 -42.60
N ALA A 341 19.61 50.67 -42.14
CA ALA A 341 19.33 51.12 -40.76
C ALA A 341 17.93 50.64 -40.28
N VAL A 342 17.58 50.67 -38.99
CA VAL A 342 17.02 51.84 -38.27
C VAL A 342 16.89 51.51 -36.76
N GLU A 343 17.58 52.34 -35.96
CA GLU A 343 17.15 53.10 -34.77
C GLU A 343 16.53 52.46 -33.49
N GLU A 344 16.96 53.09 -32.38
CA GLU A 344 16.83 52.79 -30.96
C GLU A 344 15.45 53.09 -30.34
N GLY A 345 15.22 52.57 -29.12
CA GLY A 345 14.09 52.99 -28.29
C GLY A 345 14.04 52.35 -26.89
N SER A 346 14.85 52.92 -25.99
CA SER A 346 14.80 53.02 -24.50
C SER A 346 13.63 52.46 -23.65
N ILE A 347 14.04 52.00 -22.45
CA ILE A 347 13.32 51.54 -21.22
C ILE A 347 12.70 52.73 -20.43
N PRO A 348 11.76 52.59 -19.44
CA PRO A 348 12.03 52.15 -18.03
C PRO A 348 10.91 51.25 -17.42
N GLU A 349 11.13 50.32 -16.47
CA GLU A 349 11.35 50.40 -14.99
C GLU A 349 10.14 50.85 -14.12
N ALA A 350 10.06 50.28 -12.90
CA ALA A 350 9.19 50.55 -11.73
C ALA A 350 7.85 49.75 -11.65
N GLU A 351 7.35 49.25 -10.51
CA GLU A 351 7.76 49.26 -9.09
C GLU A 351 6.91 48.25 -8.29
N ALA A 352 7.37 47.93 -7.07
CA ALA A 352 6.74 47.06 -6.09
C ALA A 352 5.75 47.81 -5.19
N VAL A 353 4.67 47.15 -4.72
CA VAL A 353 3.95 47.56 -3.49
C VAL A 353 3.44 46.33 -2.72
N CYS A 354 3.71 46.34 -1.42
CA CYS A 354 3.32 45.40 -0.37
C CYS A 354 2.16 45.99 0.48
N TYR A 355 1.73 45.24 1.52
CA TYR A 355 0.78 45.54 2.62
C TYR A 355 -0.66 44.99 2.43
N LYS A 356 -1.34 44.40 3.43
CA LYS A 356 -1.04 43.94 4.80
C LYS A 356 -2.22 43.05 5.27
N ALA A 357 -1.98 42.21 6.27
CA ALA A 357 -2.99 41.48 7.03
C ALA A 357 -3.87 42.39 7.91
N PRO A 358 -4.95 41.83 8.50
CA PRO A 358 -5.19 42.00 9.94
C PRO A 358 -5.49 40.67 10.67
N GLU A 359 -5.18 40.69 11.97
CA GLU A 359 -5.36 39.65 12.99
C GLU A 359 -6.67 39.83 13.80
N ALA A 360 -6.89 38.87 14.72
CA ALA A 360 -7.81 38.82 15.88
C ALA A 360 -9.22 38.24 15.59
N GLU A 361 -9.86 37.41 16.42
CA GLU A 361 -9.68 37.12 17.85
C GLU A 361 -10.36 35.79 18.27
N VAL A 362 -10.02 35.33 19.48
CA VAL A 362 -10.33 34.04 20.13
C VAL A 362 -11.73 34.02 20.80
N LYS A 363 -12.40 32.86 20.86
CA LYS A 363 -13.25 32.47 22.01
C LYS A 363 -13.19 30.96 22.31
N GLU A 364 -13.14 30.70 23.61
CA GLU A 364 -12.92 29.47 24.36
C GLU A 364 -14.24 28.91 24.93
N GLN A 365 -14.19 27.73 25.58
CA GLN A 365 -15.17 27.08 26.49
C GLN A 365 -16.20 26.13 25.84
N ALA A 366 -16.59 24.99 26.42
CA ALA A 366 -16.29 24.33 27.70
C ALA A 366 -16.66 22.84 27.62
N ALA A 367 -16.17 22.07 28.60
CA ALA A 367 -16.36 20.64 28.78
C ALA A 367 -17.59 20.29 29.65
N GLU A 368 -17.96 19.00 29.56
CA GLU A 368 -18.72 18.14 30.51
C GLU A 368 -20.27 18.28 30.59
N PRO A 369 -21.04 17.22 30.97
CA PRO A 369 -20.63 16.04 31.77
C PRO A 369 -21.06 14.64 31.27
N GLU A 370 -20.39 13.64 31.85
CA GLU A 370 -20.78 12.23 31.86
C GLU A 370 -22.09 12.02 32.65
N MET A 371 -22.95 11.10 32.19
CA MET A 371 -24.05 10.57 33.00
C MET A 371 -23.79 9.10 33.38
N PRO A 372 -24.07 8.71 34.64
CA PRO A 372 -23.86 7.36 35.13
C PRO A 372 -24.93 6.40 34.57
N ALA A 373 -24.51 5.17 34.27
CA ALA A 373 -25.42 4.08 34.00
C ALA A 373 -26.00 3.55 35.34
N GLU A 374 -27.33 3.53 35.46
CA GLU A 374 -28.03 2.87 36.56
C GLU A 374 -27.99 1.34 36.39
N GLU A 375 -27.58 0.62 37.43
CA GLU A 375 -27.65 -0.85 37.50
C GLU A 375 -29.07 -1.29 37.89
N ILE A 376 -29.77 -1.98 36.99
CA ILE A 376 -30.96 -2.77 37.31
C ILE A 376 -30.81 -4.15 36.65
N GLY A 377 -30.30 -5.12 37.41
CA GLY A 377 -30.31 -6.55 37.06
C GLY A 377 -29.46 -6.97 35.85
N ASP A 378 -29.55 -8.27 35.49
CA ASP A 378 -28.70 -9.12 34.61
C ASP A 378 -28.35 -8.65 33.17
N TYR A 379 -28.39 -7.35 32.86
CA TYR A 379 -28.10 -6.85 31.52
C TYR A 379 -27.42 -5.47 31.55
N VAL A 380 -26.39 -5.31 30.72
CA VAL A 380 -25.76 -4.02 30.42
C VAL A 380 -26.23 -3.53 29.06
N VAL A 381 -26.70 -2.29 28.98
CA VAL A 381 -27.12 -1.65 27.73
C VAL A 381 -25.99 -0.74 27.24
N THR A 382 -25.45 -1.00 26.05
CA THR A 382 -24.42 -0.14 25.43
C THR A 382 -25.05 1.06 24.72
N GLN A 383 -24.24 2.10 24.42
CA GLN A 383 -24.68 3.35 23.79
C GLN A 383 -25.38 3.15 22.41
N ASP A 384 -25.19 2.00 21.78
CA ASP A 384 -25.86 1.59 20.53
C ASP A 384 -27.20 0.85 20.74
N GLY A 385 -27.74 0.82 21.96
CA GLY A 385 -29.05 0.23 22.28
C GLY A 385 -29.08 -1.31 22.34
N ARG A 386 -27.92 -1.99 22.36
CA ARG A 386 -27.86 -3.45 22.47
C ARG A 386 -27.92 -3.90 23.94
N LYS A 387 -28.75 -4.90 24.22
CA LYS A 387 -28.85 -5.55 25.54
C LYS A 387 -27.87 -6.71 25.61
N VAL A 388 -26.79 -6.58 26.39
CA VAL A 388 -25.80 -7.64 26.62
C VAL A 388 -26.16 -8.33 27.94
N ARG A 389 -26.54 -9.61 27.88
CA ARG A 389 -26.66 -10.45 29.08
C ARG A 389 -25.25 -10.87 29.51
N LEU A 390 -24.90 -10.61 30.76
CA LEU A 390 -23.65 -11.10 31.33
C LEU A 390 -23.71 -12.63 31.42
N LEU A 391 -22.76 -13.31 30.78
CA LEU A 391 -22.65 -14.76 30.87
C LEU A 391 -22.05 -15.09 32.24
N GLU A 392 -22.73 -15.91 33.04
CA GLU A 392 -22.16 -16.40 34.31
C GLU A 392 -20.84 -17.12 34.04
N ASN A 393 -19.79 -16.66 34.73
CA ASN A 393 -18.44 -17.19 34.58
C ASN A 393 -18.46 -18.70 34.92
N PRO A 394 -18.20 -19.59 33.96
CA PRO A 394 -18.26 -21.04 34.19
C PRO A 394 -17.02 -21.57 34.92
N LEU A 395 -16.05 -20.70 35.21
CA LEU A 395 -14.91 -21.04 36.06
C LEU A 395 -15.30 -20.77 37.52
N PRO A 396 -15.00 -21.70 38.47
CA PRO A 396 -15.13 -21.38 39.87
C PRO A 396 -14.28 -20.14 40.15
N VAL A 397 -14.96 -19.04 40.52
CA VAL A 397 -14.29 -17.80 40.94
C VAL A 397 -13.28 -18.17 42.05
N PRO A 398 -12.10 -17.54 42.08
CA PRO A 398 -11.16 -17.74 43.18
C PRO A 398 -11.92 -17.55 44.49
N LYS A 399 -11.91 -18.56 45.36
CA LYS A 399 -12.62 -18.50 46.64
C LYS A 399 -12.24 -17.19 47.32
N LYS A 400 -13.23 -16.34 47.58
CA LYS A 400 -13.05 -15.13 48.39
C LYS A 400 -12.30 -15.54 49.64
N HIS A 401 -11.15 -14.91 49.92
CA HIS A 401 -10.39 -15.18 51.14
C HIS A 401 -11.29 -14.85 52.34
N VAL A 402 -11.86 -15.88 52.95
CA VAL A 402 -12.44 -15.80 54.29
C VAL A 402 -11.24 -15.87 55.23
N LYS A 403 -11.07 -14.86 56.08
CA LYS A 403 -10.08 -14.92 57.16
C LYS A 403 -10.37 -16.18 57.96
N LYS A 404 -9.41 -17.10 57.98
CA LYS A 404 -9.46 -18.27 58.84
C LYS A 404 -8.97 -17.81 60.20
N ASP A 405 -9.88 -17.67 61.16
CA ASP A 405 -9.49 -17.53 62.55
C ASP A 405 -8.84 -18.86 62.96
N MET A 406 -7.57 -18.77 63.35
CA MET A 406 -6.78 -19.89 63.84
C MET A 406 -7.03 -19.99 65.34
N ASP A 407 -7.99 -20.82 65.74
CA ASP A 407 -8.06 -21.26 67.13
C ASP A 407 -6.97 -22.31 67.34
N PHE A 408 -6.04 -21.99 68.23
CA PHE A 408 -5.04 -22.93 68.71
C PHE A 408 -5.67 -23.70 69.87
N ASP A 409 -5.98 -24.98 69.65
CA ASP A 409 -6.22 -25.91 70.76
C ASP A 409 -4.89 -26.12 71.49
N LEU A 410 -4.61 -25.23 72.44
CA LEU A 410 -3.55 -25.43 73.42
C LEU A 410 -4.07 -26.43 74.44
N ASP A 411 -3.63 -27.68 74.33
CA ASP A 411 -3.75 -28.66 75.42
C ASP A 411 -2.99 -28.10 76.63
N GLU A 412 -3.71 -27.58 77.63
CA GLU A 412 -3.15 -27.02 78.88
C GLU A 412 -2.27 -28.02 79.64
N CYS A 413 -2.36 -29.32 79.33
CA CYS A 413 -1.62 -30.40 79.96
C CYS A 413 -0.16 -30.56 79.50
N ARG A 414 0.34 -29.76 78.55
CA ARG A 414 1.75 -29.83 78.07
C ARG A 414 2.56 -28.55 78.27
N MET A 415 2.08 -27.63 79.11
CA MET A 415 2.78 -26.38 79.44
C MET A 415 3.72 -26.51 80.66
N GLU A 416 4.38 -27.65 80.85
CA GLU A 416 5.53 -27.75 81.76
C GLU A 416 6.80 -27.32 81.01
N PHE A 417 7.18 -26.05 81.18
CA PHE A 417 8.39 -25.46 80.59
C PHE A 417 9.64 -25.63 81.45
N ASP A 418 9.52 -26.27 82.62
CA ASP A 418 10.64 -26.50 83.53
C ASP A 418 11.25 -27.88 83.28
N VAL A 419 12.46 -27.88 82.71
CA VAL A 419 13.31 -29.08 82.69
C VAL A 419 13.76 -29.34 84.13
N LYS A 420 13.33 -30.45 84.73
CA LYS A 420 13.83 -30.90 86.03
C LYS A 420 15.29 -31.34 85.87
N ILE A 421 16.21 -30.50 86.33
CA ILE A 421 17.62 -30.82 86.42
C ILE A 421 17.79 -31.88 87.51
N ASN A 422 18.49 -32.96 87.16
CA ASN A 422 18.78 -34.06 88.08
C ASN A 422 19.89 -33.62 89.05
N GLU A 423 19.83 -34.01 90.32
CA GLU A 423 20.81 -33.58 91.35
C GLU A 423 22.25 -34.07 91.07
N ASN A 424 22.42 -34.97 90.10
CA ASN A 424 23.73 -35.49 89.66
C ASN A 424 24.18 -34.93 88.29
N ASP A 425 23.56 -33.85 87.82
CA ASP A 425 23.93 -33.21 86.54
C ASP A 425 25.09 -32.24 86.76
N ASP A 426 26.33 -32.73 86.60
CA ASP A 426 27.54 -31.92 86.64
C ASP A 426 27.68 -31.15 85.32
N PHE A 427 27.19 -29.91 85.31
CA PHE A 427 27.29 -28.96 84.18
C PHE A 427 28.68 -28.33 84.00
N ASP A 428 29.76 -29.03 84.37
CA ASP A 428 31.14 -28.60 84.13
C ASP A 428 31.94 -29.73 83.46
N ILE A 429 32.11 -29.64 82.12
CA ILE A 429 33.34 -29.93 81.32
C ILE A 429 33.16 -29.36 79.90
#